data_AF-A0A645A2N6-F1
#
_entry.id   AF-A0A645A2N6-F1
#
_cell.length_a   1.000
_cell.length_b   1.000
_cell.length_c   1.000
_cell.angle_alpha   90.00
_cell.angle_beta   90.00
_cell.angle_gamma   90.00
#
_symmetry.space_group_name_H-M   'P 1'
#
loop_
_entity.id
_entity.type
_entity.pdbx_description
1 polymer ?
#
loop_
_entity_poly.entity_id
_entity_poly.type
_entity_poly.pdbx_seq_one_letter_code
_entity_poly.pdbx_strand_id
1 'polypeptide(L)'
;MELATGDSRLLVSYAQLKAFHHVSSMDKAIHWVSHIEINPASSRILFLHRWTERVKDETCFLHRLITMNPDGSDMRLMECSDHPLPQLADDFDPSAVGTFDYEKSECQISHPLWQDNEHIIVWGPHAGEIHYHLYHDVEGGEVQVIGRDVLVENGHMTFSPVSTRWMLSDTYPDDRTHERFLFLFDMQTGERHNLGSFYANPELSKENRCDLHPRWSRDGKEVCIDSVHESQRQMYVLDVSSIVEAA
;
A
#
# COMPACT_ATOMS: atom_id res chain seq x y z
N MET A 1 14.68 -4.40 16.94
CA MET A 1 14.89 -5.33 18.08
C MET A 1 16.07 -6.19 17.70
N GLU A 2 17.08 -6.27 18.54
CA GLU A 2 18.15 -7.23 18.39
C GLU A 2 17.60 -8.62 18.67
N LEU A 3 17.54 -9.49 17.67
CA LEU A 3 16.87 -10.79 17.80
C LEU A 3 17.57 -11.71 18.81
N ALA A 4 18.90 -11.58 18.94
CA ALA A 4 19.68 -12.41 19.84
C ALA A 4 19.51 -12.04 21.32
N THR A 5 19.37 -10.74 21.63
CA THR A 5 19.31 -10.24 23.02
C THR A 5 17.90 -9.84 23.44
N GLY A 6 17.00 -9.59 22.48
CA GLY A 6 15.69 -8.98 22.73
C GLY A 6 15.75 -7.47 22.96
N ASP A 7 16.95 -6.86 22.89
CA ASP A 7 17.10 -5.43 23.14
C ASP A 7 16.35 -4.61 22.09
N SER A 8 15.73 -3.53 22.54
CA SER A 8 15.00 -2.61 21.67
C SER A 8 15.46 -1.18 21.93
N ARG A 9 15.49 -0.41 20.86
CA ARG A 9 15.80 1.02 20.89
C ARG A 9 14.68 1.77 20.20
N LEU A 10 14.24 2.87 20.82
CA LEU A 10 13.31 3.79 20.20
C LEU A 10 14.01 4.52 19.03
N LEU A 11 13.48 4.38 17.82
CA LEU A 11 13.99 5.09 16.63
C LEU A 11 13.35 6.47 16.51
N VAL A 12 12.02 6.53 16.64
CA VAL A 12 11.23 7.75 16.57
C VAL A 12 9.99 7.62 17.46
N SER A 13 9.67 8.66 18.21
CA SER A 13 8.46 8.73 19.05
C SER A 13 7.28 9.36 18.31
N TYR A 14 6.05 9.08 18.77
CA TYR A 14 4.86 9.77 18.24
C TYR A 14 4.91 11.29 18.45
N ALA A 15 5.57 11.77 19.52
CA ALA A 15 5.77 13.20 19.73
C ALA A 15 6.68 13.81 18.65
N GLN A 16 7.75 13.11 18.26
CA GLN A 16 8.62 13.53 17.16
C GLN A 16 7.89 13.48 15.81
N LEU A 17 7.11 12.43 15.54
CA LEU A 17 6.31 12.32 14.31
C LEU A 17 5.26 13.43 14.20
N LYS A 18 4.57 13.76 15.31
CA LYS A 18 3.62 14.88 15.36
C LYS A 18 4.31 16.23 15.13
N ALA A 19 5.52 16.43 15.67
CA ALA A 19 6.26 17.67 15.52
C ALA A 19 6.87 17.85 14.12
N PHE A 20 7.23 16.75 13.45
CA PHE A 20 7.79 16.75 12.10
C PHE A 20 6.72 17.18 11.08
N HIS A 21 6.89 18.33 10.43
CA HIS A 21 5.88 18.94 9.54
C HIS A 21 4.49 19.04 10.17
N HIS A 22 4.35 19.50 11.42
CA HIS A 22 3.05 19.56 12.12
C HIS A 22 1.94 20.22 11.30
N VAL A 23 0.72 19.68 11.41
CA VAL A 23 -0.53 20.24 10.87
C VAL A 23 -1.61 20.24 11.96
N SER A 24 -2.56 21.17 11.89
CA SER A 24 -3.55 21.37 12.97
C SER A 24 -4.47 20.17 13.20
N SER A 25 -4.71 19.35 12.17
CA SER A 25 -5.50 18.11 12.29
C SER A 25 -4.86 17.07 13.22
N MET A 26 -3.59 17.26 13.62
CA MET A 26 -2.88 16.41 14.58
C MET A 26 -3.15 16.76 16.04
N ASP A 27 -3.79 17.88 16.35
CA ASP A 27 -3.81 18.37 17.73
C ASP A 27 -4.70 17.59 18.68
N LYS A 28 -5.81 17.07 18.17
CA LYS A 28 -6.78 16.27 18.94
C LYS A 28 -6.86 14.82 18.45
N ALA A 29 -5.94 14.43 17.57
CA ALA A 29 -5.95 13.14 16.92
C ALA A 29 -5.23 12.07 17.74
N ILE A 30 -5.67 10.83 17.55
CA ILE A 30 -4.89 9.64 17.90
C ILE A 30 -3.93 9.38 16.75
N HIS A 31 -2.67 9.07 17.09
CA HIS A 31 -1.61 8.77 16.12
C HIS A 31 -1.16 7.31 16.24
N TRP A 32 -0.81 6.70 15.11
CA TRP A 32 -0.19 5.38 15.10
C TRP A 32 0.72 5.22 13.88
N VAL A 33 1.59 4.21 13.95
CA VAL A 33 2.44 3.77 12.82
C VAL A 33 1.94 2.43 12.31
N SER A 34 1.98 2.24 10.99
CA SER A 34 1.62 1.00 10.30
C SER A 34 2.51 0.80 9.07
N HIS A 35 2.42 -0.37 8.41
CA HIS A 35 3.11 -0.66 7.14
C HIS A 35 4.62 -0.37 7.20
N ILE A 36 5.29 -0.93 8.22
CA ILE A 36 6.73 -0.75 8.40
C ILE A 36 7.45 -1.70 7.45
N GLU A 37 8.34 -1.16 6.62
CA GLU A 37 9.14 -1.88 5.65
C GLU A 37 10.61 -1.44 5.70
N ILE A 38 11.52 -2.33 5.31
CA ILE A 38 12.96 -2.05 5.23
C ILE A 38 13.40 -2.25 3.78
N ASN A 39 14.18 -1.34 3.23
CA ASN A 39 14.66 -1.48 1.85
C ASN A 39 15.63 -2.68 1.72
N PRO A 40 15.89 -3.19 0.50
CA PRO A 40 16.73 -4.37 0.31
C PRO A 40 18.16 -4.24 0.87
N ALA A 41 18.77 -3.05 0.77
CA ALA A 41 20.08 -2.75 1.34
C ALA A 41 20.08 -2.57 2.87
N SER A 42 18.91 -2.61 3.52
CA SER A 42 18.75 -2.33 4.95
C SER A 42 19.27 -0.95 5.37
N SER A 43 19.39 -0.02 4.42
CA SER A 43 19.88 1.33 4.63
C SER A 43 18.78 2.32 4.95
N ARG A 44 17.51 1.99 4.66
CA ARG A 44 16.33 2.84 4.92
C ARG A 44 15.15 2.04 5.44
N ILE A 45 14.38 2.69 6.30
CA ILE A 45 13.10 2.21 6.83
C ILE A 45 12.00 3.10 6.26
N LEU A 46 10.89 2.50 5.85
CA LEU A 46 9.67 3.14 5.44
C LEU A 46 8.55 2.80 6.41
N PHE A 47 7.64 3.74 6.66
CA PHE A 47 6.39 3.46 7.37
C PHE A 47 5.31 4.50 7.06
N LEU A 48 4.06 4.13 7.35
CA LEU A 48 2.95 5.07 7.36
C LEU A 48 2.71 5.61 8.77
N HIS A 49 2.82 6.92 8.95
CA HIS A 49 2.32 7.63 10.13
C HIS A 49 0.89 8.07 9.86
N ARG A 50 -0.04 7.64 10.71
CA ARG A 50 -1.47 7.89 10.54
C ARG A 50 -2.06 8.61 11.73
N TRP A 51 -3.08 9.42 11.49
CA TRP A 51 -3.81 10.10 12.55
C TRP A 51 -5.28 10.34 12.21
N THR A 52 -6.11 10.43 13.24
CA THR A 52 -7.54 10.75 13.12
C THR A 52 -8.13 11.20 14.46
N GLU A 53 -9.19 12.02 14.42
CA GLU A 53 -10.04 12.28 15.58
C GLU A 53 -11.13 11.20 15.78
N ARG A 54 -11.36 10.34 14.77
CA ARG A 54 -12.44 9.33 14.76
C ARG A 54 -11.92 7.94 14.39
N VAL A 55 -11.31 7.24 15.35
CA VAL A 55 -10.68 5.92 15.15
C VAL A 55 -11.62 4.85 14.58
N LYS A 56 -12.93 4.96 14.82
CA LYS A 56 -13.92 3.99 14.32
C LYS A 56 -14.28 4.20 12.84
N ASP A 57 -13.82 5.28 12.23
CA ASP A 57 -14.18 5.67 10.86
C ASP A 57 -12.91 5.88 10.04
N GLU A 58 -12.59 4.90 9.21
CA GLU A 58 -11.36 4.92 8.42
C GLU A 58 -11.38 5.99 7.34
N THR A 59 -12.56 6.43 6.91
CA THR A 59 -12.69 7.55 5.97
C THR A 59 -12.17 8.87 6.55
N CYS A 60 -11.98 8.93 7.88
CA CYS A 60 -11.37 10.05 8.59
C CYS A 60 -9.87 9.87 8.83
N PHE A 61 -9.22 8.86 8.24
CA PHE A 61 -7.80 8.61 8.48
C PHE A 61 -6.95 9.47 7.54
N LEU A 62 -5.97 10.14 8.14
CA LEU A 62 -4.97 10.92 7.44
C LEU A 62 -3.63 10.19 7.50
N HIS A 63 -2.84 10.33 6.44
CA HIS A 63 -1.66 9.50 6.22
C HIS A 63 -0.45 10.34 5.88
N ARG A 64 0.72 9.88 6.33
CA ARG A 64 2.02 10.30 5.83
C ARG A 64 2.84 9.10 5.45
N LEU A 65 3.46 9.19 4.28
CA LEU A 65 4.53 8.31 3.86
C LEU A 65 5.85 8.88 4.36
N ILE A 66 6.54 8.16 5.24
CA ILE A 66 7.78 8.61 5.86
C ILE A 66 8.87 7.56 5.63
N THR A 67 10.08 8.04 5.34
CA THR A 67 11.29 7.24 5.33
C THR A 67 12.30 7.78 6.35
N MET A 68 13.21 6.94 6.84
CA MET A 68 14.32 7.35 7.72
C MET A 68 15.47 6.34 7.68
N ASN A 69 16.63 6.70 8.22
CA ASN A 69 17.72 5.75 8.45
C ASN A 69 17.36 4.77 9.59
N PRO A 70 17.96 3.56 9.62
CA PRO A 70 17.77 2.58 10.70
C PRO A 70 18.18 3.09 12.10
N ASP A 71 18.99 4.14 12.16
CA ASP A 71 19.36 4.78 13.42
C ASP A 71 18.32 5.81 13.92
N GLY A 72 17.32 6.16 13.10
CA GLY A 72 16.30 7.19 13.36
C GLY A 72 16.67 8.59 12.83
N SER A 73 17.82 8.75 12.18
CA SER A 73 18.24 9.99 11.52
C SER A 73 17.66 10.12 10.11
N ASP A 74 17.86 11.29 9.48
CA ASP A 74 17.51 11.56 8.07
C ASP A 74 16.05 11.16 7.73
N MET A 75 15.13 11.61 8.58
CA MET A 75 13.70 11.40 8.38
C MET A 75 13.19 12.32 7.28
N ARG A 76 12.43 11.75 6.34
CA ARG A 76 11.89 12.46 5.17
C ARG A 76 10.40 12.23 5.04
N LEU A 77 9.69 13.31 4.72
CA LEU A 77 8.28 13.26 4.37
C LEU A 77 8.17 13.09 2.86
N MET A 78 7.67 11.93 2.42
CA MET A 78 7.53 11.62 0.99
C MET A 78 6.17 12.07 0.46
N GLU A 79 5.10 11.87 1.24
CA GLU A 79 3.74 12.31 0.89
C GLU A 79 2.91 12.52 2.16
N CYS A 80 1.95 13.44 2.11
CA CYS A 80 1.03 13.78 3.19
C CYS A 80 -0.39 13.97 2.64
N SER A 81 -1.30 13.06 2.95
CA SER A 81 -2.70 13.17 2.57
C SER A 81 -3.53 14.01 3.54
N ASP A 82 -2.93 15.03 4.19
CA ASP A 82 -3.69 15.94 5.05
C ASP A 82 -4.65 16.79 4.21
N HIS A 83 -5.93 16.71 4.53
CA HIS A 83 -6.99 17.42 3.83
C HIS A 83 -8.11 17.74 4.82
N PRO A 84 -8.96 18.76 4.53
CA PRO A 84 -10.20 18.91 5.26
C PRO A 84 -10.98 17.60 5.21
N LEU A 85 -11.47 17.14 6.37
CA LEU A 85 -12.28 15.93 6.48
C LEU A 85 -13.75 16.30 6.69
N PRO A 86 -14.58 16.40 5.61
CA PRO A 86 -16.03 16.54 5.74
C PRO A 86 -16.66 15.47 6.62
N GLN A 87 -16.04 14.29 6.72
CA GLN A 87 -16.50 13.15 7.51
C GLN A 87 -16.43 13.38 9.03
N LEU A 88 -15.73 14.44 9.46
CA LEU A 88 -15.76 14.95 10.83
C LEU A 88 -16.96 15.88 11.11
N ALA A 89 -17.77 16.23 10.11
CA ALA A 89 -18.98 17.01 10.31
C ALA A 89 -20.04 16.21 11.09
N ASP A 90 -20.81 16.92 11.92
CA ASP A 90 -21.80 16.32 12.82
C ASP A 90 -22.91 15.53 12.09
N ASP A 91 -23.14 15.81 10.80
CA ASP A 91 -24.16 15.19 9.95
C ASP A 91 -23.63 14.08 9.03
N PHE A 92 -22.37 13.67 9.16
CA PHE A 92 -21.80 12.57 8.39
C PHE A 92 -22.36 11.20 8.83
N ASP A 93 -22.96 10.46 7.89
CA ASP A 93 -23.44 9.09 8.10
C ASP A 93 -22.35 8.05 7.74
N PRO A 94 -21.67 7.45 8.74
CA PRO A 94 -20.62 6.46 8.51
C PRO A 94 -21.17 5.10 8.05
N SER A 95 -22.51 4.90 8.02
CA SER A 95 -23.11 3.65 7.57
C SER A 95 -23.44 3.64 6.06
N ALA A 96 -23.26 4.79 5.39
CA ALA A 96 -23.47 4.93 3.97
C ALA A 96 -22.26 4.48 3.11
N VAL A 97 -21.13 4.11 3.73
CA VAL A 97 -19.92 3.66 3.04
C VAL A 97 -19.86 2.13 2.95
N GLY A 98 -19.53 1.62 1.77
CA GLY A 98 -19.33 0.20 1.48
C GLY A 98 -18.07 -0.39 2.10
N THR A 99 -18.00 -1.72 2.13
CA THR A 99 -16.90 -2.51 2.74
C THR A 99 -15.51 -2.19 2.17
N PHE A 100 -15.45 -1.73 0.91
CA PHE A 100 -14.20 -1.42 0.18
C PHE A 100 -14.03 0.07 -0.12
N ASP A 101 -14.93 0.94 0.35
CA ASP A 101 -14.93 2.36 0.00
C ASP A 101 -13.72 3.09 0.59
N TYR A 102 -13.22 2.62 1.74
CA TYR A 102 -12.00 3.16 2.31
C TYR A 102 -10.77 2.81 1.46
N GLU A 103 -10.68 1.57 0.98
CA GLU A 103 -9.62 1.12 0.09
C GLU A 103 -9.67 1.79 -1.28
N LYS A 104 -10.85 2.25 -1.70
CA LYS A 104 -11.05 3.04 -2.92
C LYS A 104 -10.97 4.55 -2.66
N SER A 105 -10.65 4.99 -1.44
CA SER A 105 -10.62 6.40 -1.09
C SER A 105 -9.47 7.15 -1.78
N GLU A 106 -9.81 8.28 -2.37
CA GLU A 106 -8.90 9.20 -3.05
C GLU A 106 -7.77 9.75 -2.17
N CYS A 107 -7.98 9.76 -0.85
CA CYS A 107 -7.02 10.32 0.12
C CYS A 107 -6.20 9.24 0.83
N GLN A 108 -6.40 7.98 0.47
CA GLN A 108 -5.67 6.87 1.07
C GLN A 108 -4.25 6.79 0.50
N ILE A 109 -3.27 6.67 1.38
CA ILE A 109 -1.94 6.16 1.04
C ILE A 109 -1.91 4.68 1.43
N SER A 110 -1.78 3.80 0.45
CA SER A 110 -1.88 2.35 0.64
C SER A 110 -0.67 1.60 0.08
N HIS A 111 -0.37 0.49 0.75
CA HIS A 111 0.57 -0.57 0.33
C HIS A 111 1.94 -0.08 -0.16
N PRO A 112 2.60 0.86 0.55
CA PRO A 112 3.91 1.32 0.12
C PRO A 112 4.93 0.18 0.15
N LEU A 113 5.77 0.12 -0.88
CA LEU A 113 6.76 -0.93 -1.03
C LEU A 113 8.02 -0.42 -1.72
N TRP A 114 9.17 -0.88 -1.26
CA TRP A 114 10.45 -0.67 -1.95
C TRP A 114 10.52 -1.46 -3.27
N GLN A 115 10.80 -0.77 -4.37
CA GLN A 115 11.20 -1.40 -5.64
C GLN A 115 12.65 -1.85 -5.58
N ASP A 116 13.51 -0.98 -5.05
CA ASP A 116 14.94 -1.17 -4.89
C ASP A 116 15.43 -0.42 -3.63
N ASN A 117 16.71 -0.03 -3.60
CA ASN A 117 17.28 0.67 -2.44
C ASN A 117 16.89 2.14 -2.33
N GLU A 118 16.34 2.72 -3.39
CA GLU A 118 16.15 4.16 -3.59
C GLU A 118 14.70 4.51 -3.96
N HIS A 119 13.95 3.58 -4.55
CA HIS A 119 12.60 3.85 -5.07
C HIS A 119 11.50 3.12 -4.30
N ILE A 120 10.39 3.81 -4.09
CA ILE A 120 9.21 3.31 -3.37
C ILE A 120 7.98 3.48 -4.25
N ILE A 121 7.25 2.40 -4.50
CA ILE A 121 5.95 2.45 -5.16
C ILE A 121 4.83 2.53 -4.13
N VAL A 122 3.82 3.34 -4.42
CA VAL A 122 2.68 3.59 -3.52
C VAL A 122 1.44 3.85 -4.36
N TRP A 123 0.28 3.32 -3.95
CA TRP A 123 -0.99 3.85 -4.41
C TRP A 123 -1.43 4.99 -3.49
N GLY A 124 -1.77 6.14 -4.08
CA GLY A 124 -2.33 7.25 -3.32
C GLY A 124 -2.28 8.59 -4.05
N PRO A 125 -2.69 9.67 -3.38
CA PRO A 125 -2.69 11.00 -3.95
C PRO A 125 -1.28 11.57 -4.08
N HIS A 126 -1.00 12.27 -5.19
CA HIS A 126 0.17 13.11 -5.37
C HIS A 126 -0.17 14.26 -6.33
N ALA A 127 0.14 15.50 -5.96
CA ALA A 127 -0.04 16.68 -6.82
C ALA A 127 -1.43 16.84 -7.48
N GLY A 128 -2.50 16.37 -6.80
CA GLY A 128 -3.88 16.45 -7.29
C GLY A 128 -4.34 15.27 -8.16
N GLU A 129 -3.51 14.24 -8.31
CA GLU A 129 -3.83 13.00 -9.03
C GLU A 129 -3.72 11.78 -8.11
N ILE A 130 -4.40 10.68 -8.46
CA ILE A 130 -4.41 9.43 -7.68
C ILE A 130 -4.01 8.29 -8.59
N HIS A 131 -2.83 7.74 -8.33
CA HIS A 131 -2.22 6.70 -9.15
C HIS A 131 -1.28 5.83 -8.32
N TYR A 132 -0.72 4.81 -8.97
CA TYR A 132 0.56 4.26 -8.56
C TYR A 132 1.64 5.31 -8.82
N HIS A 133 2.30 5.74 -7.76
CA HIS A 133 3.38 6.70 -7.78
C HIS A 133 4.68 6.03 -7.35
N LEU A 134 5.74 6.22 -8.13
CA LEU A 134 7.09 5.78 -7.81
C LEU A 134 7.89 6.99 -7.33
N TYR A 135 8.21 6.98 -6.04
CA TYR A 135 8.97 8.03 -5.35
C TYR A 135 10.45 7.67 -5.33
N HIS A 136 11.32 8.63 -5.65
CA HIS A 136 12.74 8.54 -5.35
C HIS A 136 12.99 9.07 -3.93
N ASP A 137 13.49 8.22 -3.02
CA ASP A 137 13.81 8.56 -1.63
C ASP A 137 15.10 9.39 -1.53
N VAL A 138 14.99 10.65 -1.95
CA VAL A 138 15.93 11.76 -1.75
C VAL A 138 15.14 13.04 -1.51
N GLU A 139 15.76 14.05 -0.87
CA GLU A 139 15.10 15.35 -0.67
C GLU A 139 14.78 15.99 -2.03
N GLY A 140 13.51 16.34 -2.24
CA GLY A 140 13.03 16.86 -3.53
C GLY A 140 13.11 15.85 -4.68
N GLY A 141 13.10 14.55 -4.36
CA GLY A 141 13.11 13.47 -5.34
C GLY A 141 11.94 13.54 -6.31
N GLU A 142 12.17 12.99 -7.50
CA GLU A 142 11.13 12.87 -8.53
C GLU A 142 10.04 11.89 -8.09
N VAL A 143 8.80 12.17 -8.50
CA VAL A 143 7.66 11.27 -8.35
C VAL A 143 7.10 10.98 -9.74
N GLN A 144 7.06 9.69 -10.11
CA GLN A 144 6.60 9.23 -11.42
C GLN A 144 5.26 8.53 -11.30
N VAL A 145 4.34 8.83 -12.22
CA VAL A 145 3.09 8.06 -12.36
C VAL A 145 3.35 6.78 -13.14
N ILE A 146 2.99 5.64 -12.55
CA ILE A 146 3.13 4.32 -13.14
C ILE A 146 1.78 3.85 -13.68
N GLY A 147 1.74 3.50 -14.97
CA GLY A 147 0.57 2.86 -15.57
C GLY A 147 -0.71 3.71 -15.60
N ARG A 148 -0.63 5.02 -15.82
CA ARG A 148 -1.74 6.00 -15.75
C ARG A 148 -3.11 5.51 -16.22
N ASP A 149 -3.18 4.90 -17.41
CA ASP A 149 -4.44 4.47 -18.03
C ASP A 149 -4.67 2.95 -17.93
N VAL A 150 -3.77 2.23 -17.25
CA VAL A 150 -3.73 0.76 -17.16
C VAL A 150 -3.95 0.28 -15.74
N LEU A 151 -3.37 0.99 -14.77
CA LEU A 151 -3.43 0.76 -13.34
C LEU A 151 -4.33 1.84 -12.70
N VAL A 152 -5.64 1.67 -12.91
CA VAL A 152 -6.64 2.70 -12.63
C VAL A 152 -7.33 2.55 -11.26
N GLU A 153 -6.92 1.57 -10.47
CA GLU A 153 -7.47 1.32 -9.13
C GLU A 153 -6.41 0.75 -8.18
N ASN A 154 -6.69 0.84 -6.88
CA ASN A 154 -5.84 0.36 -5.80
C ASN A 154 -5.71 -1.18 -5.80
N GLY A 155 -4.64 -1.68 -5.20
CA GLY A 155 -4.31 -3.11 -5.12
C GLY A 155 -3.13 -3.37 -4.19
N HIS A 156 -2.65 -4.60 -4.11
CA HIS A 156 -1.53 -5.01 -3.25
C HIS A 156 -0.32 -5.37 -4.11
N MET A 157 0.66 -4.46 -4.17
CA MET A 157 1.80 -4.58 -5.06
C MET A 157 3.00 -5.28 -4.41
N THR A 158 3.69 -6.09 -5.20
CA THR A 158 5.03 -6.61 -4.89
C THR A 158 5.90 -6.66 -6.15
N PHE A 159 7.21 -6.39 -6.03
CA PHE A 159 8.14 -6.58 -7.14
C PHE A 159 8.73 -8.00 -7.14
N SER A 160 9.02 -8.51 -8.35
CA SER A 160 9.73 -9.77 -8.50
C SER A 160 11.13 -9.69 -7.86
N PRO A 161 11.54 -10.70 -7.08
CA PRO A 161 12.81 -10.66 -6.36
C PRO A 161 14.03 -10.82 -7.28
N VAL A 162 13.83 -11.19 -8.55
CA VAL A 162 14.89 -11.41 -9.53
C VAL A 162 14.93 -10.33 -10.61
N SER A 163 13.89 -9.51 -10.75
CA SER A 163 13.84 -8.44 -11.75
C SER A 163 12.77 -7.40 -11.40
N THR A 164 13.18 -6.15 -11.18
CA THR A 164 12.27 -5.02 -10.92
C THR A 164 11.43 -4.61 -12.13
N ARG A 165 11.62 -5.27 -13.29
CA ARG A 165 10.72 -5.16 -14.46
C ARG A 165 9.30 -5.60 -14.12
N TRP A 166 9.14 -6.61 -13.27
CA TRP A 166 7.84 -7.23 -13.04
C TRP A 166 7.26 -6.79 -11.70
N MET A 167 6.17 -6.02 -11.76
CA MET A 167 5.32 -5.75 -10.62
C MET A 167 4.13 -6.70 -10.64
N LEU A 168 3.84 -7.34 -9.52
CA LEU A 168 2.65 -8.14 -9.27
C LEU A 168 1.70 -7.29 -8.45
N SER A 169 0.42 -7.24 -8.83
CA SER A 169 -0.61 -6.60 -8.02
C SER A 169 -1.96 -7.26 -8.27
N ASP A 170 -2.96 -6.83 -7.52
CA ASP A 170 -4.35 -7.24 -7.65
C ASP A 170 -5.29 -6.02 -7.74
N THR A 171 -6.58 -6.28 -7.84
CA THR A 171 -7.64 -5.26 -7.69
C THR A 171 -8.50 -5.59 -6.49
N TYR A 172 -9.33 -4.64 -6.06
CA TYR A 172 -10.44 -4.97 -5.17
C TYR A 172 -11.61 -5.61 -5.96
N PRO A 173 -12.55 -6.27 -5.27
CA PRO A 173 -13.73 -6.82 -5.92
C PRO A 173 -14.55 -5.72 -6.61
N ASP A 174 -14.97 -5.99 -7.85
CA ASP A 174 -15.94 -5.17 -8.56
C ASP A 174 -17.32 -5.29 -7.89
N ASP A 175 -18.02 -4.17 -7.75
CA ASP A 175 -19.24 -4.12 -6.93
C ASP A 175 -20.43 -4.86 -7.58
N ARG A 176 -20.33 -5.21 -8.86
CA ARG A 176 -21.39 -5.89 -9.63
C ARG A 176 -21.12 -7.38 -9.83
N THR A 177 -19.88 -7.73 -10.13
CA THR A 177 -19.45 -9.09 -10.44
C THR A 177 -18.83 -9.80 -9.25
N HIS A 178 -18.35 -9.02 -8.27
CA HIS A 178 -17.55 -9.48 -7.12
C HIS A 178 -16.27 -10.20 -7.52
N GLU A 179 -15.80 -9.97 -8.75
CA GLU A 179 -14.54 -10.46 -9.25
C GLU A 179 -13.42 -9.47 -8.93
N ARG A 180 -12.24 -9.99 -8.61
CA ARG A 180 -11.00 -9.22 -8.56
C ARG A 180 -9.95 -9.88 -9.43
N PHE A 181 -9.09 -9.07 -10.03
CA PHE A 181 -8.07 -9.54 -10.95
C PHE A 181 -6.71 -9.64 -10.28
N LEU A 182 -5.99 -10.72 -10.53
CA LEU A 182 -4.56 -10.81 -10.30
C LEU A 182 -3.84 -10.44 -11.61
N PHE A 183 -2.79 -9.63 -11.55
CA PHE A 183 -2.06 -9.25 -12.75
C PHE A 183 -0.57 -8.99 -12.52
N LEU A 184 0.21 -9.19 -13.59
CA LEU A 184 1.55 -8.64 -13.71
C LEU A 184 1.50 -7.34 -14.51
N PHE A 185 2.35 -6.39 -14.14
CA PHE A 185 2.60 -5.18 -14.89
C PHE A 185 4.08 -5.14 -15.27
N ASP A 186 4.35 -5.01 -16.57
CA ASP A 186 5.69 -4.83 -17.11
C ASP A 186 6.08 -3.35 -16.99
N MET A 187 6.97 -3.04 -16.05
CA MET A 187 7.46 -1.69 -15.79
C MET A 187 8.23 -1.08 -16.97
N GLN A 188 8.68 -1.89 -17.93
CA GLN A 188 9.41 -1.40 -19.10
C GLN A 188 8.48 -1.06 -20.27
N THR A 189 7.44 -1.85 -20.50
CA THR A 189 6.53 -1.69 -21.65
C THR A 189 5.24 -0.96 -21.28
N GLY A 190 4.87 -0.95 -20.00
CA GLY A 190 3.59 -0.46 -19.51
C GLY A 190 2.43 -1.42 -19.75
N GLU A 191 2.71 -2.67 -20.12
CA GLU A 191 1.70 -3.70 -20.38
C GLU A 191 1.23 -4.37 -19.08
N ARG A 192 -0.09 -4.58 -18.96
CA ARG A 192 -0.70 -5.38 -17.89
C ARG A 192 -1.11 -6.75 -18.43
N HIS A 193 -0.59 -7.81 -17.81
CA HIS A 193 -0.96 -9.19 -18.07
C HIS A 193 -1.88 -9.70 -16.95
N ASN A 194 -3.17 -9.89 -17.24
CA ASN A 194 -4.09 -10.51 -16.28
C ASN A 194 -3.78 -12.00 -16.14
N LEU A 195 -3.49 -12.43 -14.91
CA LEU A 195 -3.17 -13.82 -14.57
C LEU A 195 -4.43 -14.64 -14.25
N GLY A 196 -5.47 -13.98 -13.74
CA GLY A 196 -6.73 -14.62 -13.39
C GLY A 196 -7.75 -13.66 -12.81
N SER A 197 -9.00 -14.13 -12.73
CA SER A 197 -10.10 -13.47 -12.03
C SER A 197 -10.56 -14.38 -10.90
N PHE A 198 -10.77 -13.80 -9.73
CA PHE A 198 -11.10 -14.54 -8.52
C PHE A 198 -12.33 -13.95 -7.85
N TYR A 199 -13.39 -14.76 -7.77
CA TYR A 199 -14.60 -14.39 -7.07
C TYR A 199 -14.33 -14.09 -5.58
N ALA A 200 -14.88 -13.00 -5.09
CA ALA A 200 -14.96 -12.64 -3.67
C ALA A 200 -16.41 -12.84 -3.23
N ASN A 201 -16.63 -13.56 -2.13
CA ASN A 201 -17.98 -13.66 -1.58
C ASN A 201 -18.39 -12.31 -0.96
N PRO A 202 -19.41 -11.60 -1.49
CA PRO A 202 -19.84 -10.31 -0.95
C PRO A 202 -20.49 -10.39 0.43
N GLU A 203 -20.84 -11.59 0.91
CA GLU A 203 -21.34 -11.81 2.27
C GLU A 203 -20.23 -11.74 3.34
N LEU A 204 -18.96 -11.76 2.93
CA LEU A 204 -17.83 -11.57 3.85
C LEU A 204 -17.67 -10.08 4.16
N SER A 205 -17.67 -9.76 5.46
CA SER A 205 -17.40 -8.42 5.95
C SER A 205 -15.90 -8.18 6.05
N LYS A 206 -15.54 -6.95 6.40
CA LYS A 206 -14.15 -6.54 6.54
C LYS A 206 -13.32 -7.43 7.47
N GLU A 207 -13.90 -7.95 8.54
CA GLU A 207 -13.21 -8.79 9.52
C GLU A 207 -12.79 -10.16 8.97
N ASN A 208 -13.52 -10.67 7.96
CA ASN A 208 -13.31 -12.00 7.40
C ASN A 208 -13.16 -12.02 5.87
N ARG A 209 -13.03 -10.85 5.23
CA ARG A 209 -12.72 -10.71 3.80
C ARG A 209 -11.35 -11.31 3.47
N CYS A 210 -11.16 -11.62 2.19
CA CYS A 210 -9.97 -12.28 1.68
C CYS A 210 -9.41 -11.52 0.47
N ASP A 211 -8.49 -10.60 0.73
CA ASP A 211 -7.71 -9.90 -0.28
C ASP A 211 -6.62 -10.85 -0.83
N LEU A 212 -6.18 -10.72 -2.09
CA LEU A 212 -5.29 -11.74 -2.69
C LEU A 212 -3.89 -11.75 -2.07
N HIS A 213 -3.42 -10.60 -1.57
CA HIS A 213 -2.08 -10.39 -1.01
C HIS A 213 -0.98 -11.13 -1.79
N PRO A 214 -0.85 -10.84 -3.09
CA PRO A 214 -0.08 -11.67 -3.98
C PRO A 214 1.42 -11.55 -3.68
N ARG A 215 2.11 -12.70 -3.65
CA ARG A 215 3.53 -12.79 -3.27
C ARG A 215 4.33 -13.65 -4.24
N TRP A 216 5.56 -13.24 -4.51
CA TRP A 216 6.47 -13.96 -5.40
C TRP A 216 7.16 -15.16 -4.74
N SER A 217 7.40 -16.21 -5.53
CA SER A 217 8.45 -17.19 -5.24
C SER A 217 9.83 -16.53 -5.31
N ARG A 218 10.81 -17.10 -4.61
CA ARG A 218 12.18 -16.53 -4.55
C ARG A 218 12.90 -16.49 -5.89
N ASP A 219 12.58 -17.42 -6.80
CA ASP A 219 13.13 -17.47 -8.15
C ASP A 219 12.34 -16.64 -9.16
N GLY A 220 11.23 -16.01 -8.73
CA GLY A 220 10.39 -15.15 -9.56
C GLY A 220 9.56 -15.87 -10.61
N LYS A 221 9.41 -17.19 -10.53
CA LYS A 221 8.69 -18.00 -11.53
C LYS A 221 7.25 -18.33 -11.15
N GLU A 222 6.92 -18.22 -9.87
CA GLU A 222 5.59 -18.50 -9.36
C GLU A 222 5.09 -17.35 -8.49
N VAL A 223 3.77 -17.23 -8.37
CA VAL A 223 3.11 -16.30 -7.46
C VAL A 223 2.09 -17.04 -6.60
N CYS A 224 2.02 -16.67 -5.32
CA CYS A 224 1.08 -17.22 -4.35
C CYS A 224 0.04 -16.17 -3.99
N ILE A 225 -1.23 -16.57 -3.89
CA ILE A 225 -2.34 -15.71 -3.47
C ILE A 225 -3.21 -16.40 -2.41
N ASP A 226 -3.84 -15.60 -1.56
CA ASP A 226 -4.94 -16.02 -0.70
C ASP A 226 -6.27 -15.84 -1.46
N SER A 227 -7.14 -16.86 -1.49
CA SER A 227 -8.44 -16.70 -2.15
C SER A 227 -9.54 -17.54 -1.52
N VAL A 228 -10.78 -17.11 -1.74
CA VAL A 228 -12.02 -17.79 -1.30
C VAL A 228 -12.92 -18.16 -2.48
N HIS A 229 -12.41 -18.06 -3.72
CA HIS A 229 -13.20 -18.26 -4.93
C HIS A 229 -13.83 -19.66 -5.03
N GLU A 230 -13.27 -20.67 -4.34
CA GLU A 230 -13.82 -22.02 -4.22
C GLU A 230 -14.60 -22.24 -2.91
N SER A 231 -15.17 -21.17 -2.35
CA SER A 231 -15.99 -21.18 -1.11
C SER A 231 -15.25 -21.51 0.19
N GLN A 232 -13.94 -21.76 0.14
CA GLN A 232 -13.07 -21.92 1.30
C GLN A 232 -11.84 -21.05 1.13
N ARG A 233 -11.32 -20.48 2.22
CA ARG A 233 -10.05 -19.75 2.18
C ARG A 233 -8.91 -20.74 1.99
N GLN A 234 -8.19 -20.60 0.88
CA GLN A 234 -7.05 -21.42 0.51
C GLN A 234 -5.93 -20.55 -0.06
N MET A 235 -4.72 -21.10 -0.12
CA MET A 235 -3.58 -20.53 -0.83
C MET A 235 -3.45 -21.21 -2.19
N TYR A 236 -3.23 -20.42 -3.24
CA TYR A 236 -3.07 -20.89 -4.61
C TYR A 236 -1.74 -20.43 -5.16
N VAL A 237 -1.05 -21.30 -5.90
CA VAL A 237 0.22 -20.99 -6.57
C VAL A 237 0.00 -21.03 -8.07
N LEU A 238 0.44 -19.99 -8.76
CA LEU A 238 0.35 -19.85 -10.21
C LEU A 238 1.76 -19.77 -10.78
N ASP A 239 2.03 -20.57 -11.81
CA ASP A 239 3.26 -20.47 -12.61
C ASP A 239 3.13 -19.29 -13.58
N VAL A 240 4.08 -18.36 -13.52
CA VAL A 240 4.16 -17.16 -14.36
C VAL A 240 5.43 -17.15 -15.23
N SER A 241 6.22 -18.24 -15.22
CA SER A 241 7.49 -18.37 -15.96
C SER A 241 7.35 -18.02 -17.44
N SER A 242 6.26 -18.46 -18.08
CA SER A 242 6.00 -18.19 -19.50
C SER A 242 5.85 -16.70 -19.85
N ILE A 243 5.49 -15.85 -18.88
CA ILE A 243 5.40 -14.40 -19.07
C ILE A 243 6.75 -13.75 -18.75
N VAL A 244 7.33 -14.10 -17.59
CA VAL A 244 8.53 -13.40 -17.09
C VAL A 244 9.82 -13.76 -17.80
N GLU A 245 9.89 -14.94 -18.44
CA GLU A 245 11.07 -15.41 -19.18
C GLU A 245 10.99 -15.14 -20.69
N ALA A 246 9.80 -14.84 -21.23
CA ALA A 246 9.60 -14.57 -22.65
C ALA A 246 10.07 -13.17 -23.08
N ALA A 247 10.56 -12.36 -22.13
CA ALA A 247 10.60 -10.92 -22.19
C ALA A 247 12.03 -10.34 -22.18
#